data_AF-A0A255YYA7-F1
#
_entry.id   AF-A0A255YYA7-F1
#
_cell.length_a   1.000
_cell.length_b   1.000
_cell.length_c   1.000
_cell.angle_alpha   90.00
_cell.angle_beta   90.00
_cell.angle_gamma   90.00
#
_symmetry.space_group_name_H-M   'P 1'
#
loop_
_entity.id
_entity.type
_entity.pdbx_description
1 polymer ?
#
loop_
_entity_poly.entity_id
_entity_poly.type
_entity_poly.pdbx_seq_one_letter_code
_entity_poly.pdbx_strand_id
1 'polypeptide(L)'
;MEYKPGVDVHGKPVAPADLPDGYAIEVPTSIDIAITADIARRFGIATNNLYRGEAQIGTVTVQGNQVLFNGKPMQSAAEADLIALCAKTPH
;
A
#
# COMPACT_ATOMS: atom_id res chain seq x y z
N MET A 1 11.77 -41.42 19.26
CA MET A 1 11.04 -40.79 20.38
C MET A 1 10.09 -39.79 19.77
N GLU A 2 8.80 -40.04 19.91
CA GLU A 2 7.75 -39.17 19.38
C GLU A 2 7.68 -37.91 20.26
N TYR A 3 7.84 -36.72 19.66
CA TYR A 3 7.68 -35.46 20.38
C TYR A 3 6.21 -35.33 20.79
N LYS A 4 5.94 -35.23 22.10
CA LYS A 4 4.60 -34.93 22.63
C LYS A 4 4.50 -33.43 22.89
N PRO A 5 3.72 -32.68 22.10
CA PRO A 5 3.50 -31.26 22.35
C PRO A 5 2.88 -31.05 23.74
N GLY A 6 3.34 -30.02 24.47
CA GLY A 6 2.74 -29.63 25.75
C GLY A 6 3.34 -30.26 27.01
N VAL A 7 4.48 -30.97 26.93
CA VAL A 7 5.27 -31.38 28.13
C VAL A 7 6.74 -30.98 28.01
N ASP A 8 7.31 -30.43 29.10
CA ASP A 8 8.73 -30.05 29.14
C ASP A 8 9.63 -31.28 29.33
N VAL A 9 10.95 -31.05 29.28
CA VAL A 9 11.96 -32.12 29.44
C VAL A 9 11.94 -32.81 30.81
N HIS A 10 11.19 -32.26 31.78
CA HIS A 10 10.96 -32.81 33.11
C HIS A 10 9.55 -33.39 33.29
N GLY A 11 8.77 -33.51 32.21
CA GLY A 11 7.43 -34.10 32.21
C GLY A 11 6.34 -33.20 32.79
N LYS A 12 6.61 -31.90 32.96
CA LYS A 12 5.59 -30.94 33.43
C LYS A 12 4.81 -30.36 32.24
N PRO A 13 3.52 -30.07 32.40
CA PRO A 13 2.74 -29.43 31.35
C PRO A 13 3.34 -28.06 31.02
N VAL A 14 3.67 -27.84 29.74
CA VAL A 14 4.12 -26.54 29.26
C VAL A 14 2.89 -25.70 29.01
N ALA A 15 2.80 -24.53 29.65
CA ALA A 15 1.76 -23.56 29.33
C ALA A 15 1.83 -23.24 27.83
N PRO A 16 0.68 -23.17 27.13
CA PRO A 16 0.66 -22.69 25.75
C PRO A 16 1.29 -21.30 25.71
N ALA A 17 2.11 -21.03 24.70
CA ALA A 17 2.53 -19.67 24.42
C ALA A 17 1.32 -18.91 23.87
N ASP A 18 0.44 -18.44 24.76
CA ASP A 18 -0.53 -17.40 24.46
C ASP A 18 0.25 -16.09 24.26
N LEU A 19 0.97 -16.04 23.14
CA LEU A 19 1.28 -14.78 22.51
C LEU A 19 -0.06 -14.29 21.93
N PRO A 20 -0.55 -13.09 22.29
CA PRO A 20 -1.68 -12.53 21.57
C PRO A 20 -1.33 -12.55 20.08
N ASP A 21 -2.25 -13.10 19.28
CA ASP A 21 -2.12 -13.25 17.84
C ASP A 21 -1.42 -12.02 17.26
N GLY A 22 -0.34 -12.27 16.53
CA GLY A 22 0.64 -11.27 16.13
C GLY A 22 0.00 -9.99 15.63
N TYR A 23 0.63 -8.85 15.97
CA TYR A 23 0.24 -7.48 15.61
C TYR A 23 -0.82 -7.45 14.51
N ALA A 24 -2.07 -7.20 14.88
CA ALA A 24 -3.16 -7.01 13.93
C ALA A 24 -2.87 -5.72 13.15
N ILE A 25 -2.11 -5.86 12.06
CA ILE A 25 -1.93 -4.78 11.09
C ILE A 25 -3.27 -4.64 10.40
N GLU A 26 -4.03 -3.61 10.77
CA GLU A 26 -5.23 -3.23 10.02
C GLU A 26 -4.80 -2.85 8.61
N VAL A 27 -5.10 -3.73 7.65
CA VAL A 27 -4.83 -3.46 6.24
C VAL A 27 -5.75 -2.32 5.82
N PRO A 28 -5.22 -1.24 5.22
CA PRO A 28 -6.03 -0.12 4.80
C PRO A 28 -7.06 -0.58 3.76
N THR A 29 -8.29 -0.09 3.91
CA THR A 29 -9.42 -0.43 3.02
C THR A 29 -9.36 0.32 1.69
N SER A 30 -8.49 1.33 1.58
CA SER A 30 -8.25 2.10 0.38
C SER A 30 -6.80 2.57 0.26
N ILE A 31 -6.35 2.79 -0.97
CA ILE A 31 -5.03 3.34 -1.30
C ILE A 31 -5.24 4.64 -2.08
N ASP A 32 -4.64 5.74 -1.62
CA ASP A 32 -4.68 7.03 -2.30
C ASP A 32 -3.36 7.33 -2.99
N ILE A 33 -3.42 7.60 -4.29
CA ILE A 33 -2.28 7.89 -5.16
C ILE A 33 -2.43 9.32 -5.66
N ALA A 34 -1.54 10.22 -5.23
CA ALA A 34 -1.50 11.57 -5.76
C ALA A 34 -0.98 11.55 -7.21
N ILE A 35 -1.78 12.08 -8.13
CA ILE A 35 -1.33 12.34 -9.49
C ILE A 35 -0.74 13.74 -9.51
N THR A 36 0.55 13.85 -9.81
CA THR A 36 1.27 15.12 -9.84
C THR A 36 1.80 15.44 -11.24
N ALA A 37 1.96 16.72 -11.51
CA ALA A 37 2.67 17.24 -12.66
C ALA A 37 3.96 17.92 -12.20
N ASP A 38 5.08 17.62 -12.87
CA ASP A 38 6.37 18.26 -12.62
C ASP A 38 6.40 19.66 -13.26
N ILE A 39 5.95 20.66 -12.49
CA ILE A 39 5.85 22.06 -12.90
C ILE A 39 7.24 22.68 -13.02
N ALA A 40 8.15 22.36 -12.09
CA ALA A 40 9.49 22.91 -12.13
C ALA A 40 10.24 22.50 -13.39
N ARG A 41 10.18 21.22 -13.78
CA ARG A 41 10.74 20.78 -15.06
C ARG A 41 10.07 21.45 -16.25
N ARG A 42 8.74 21.62 -16.21
CA ARG A 42 7.97 22.23 -17.31
C ARG A 42 8.31 23.71 -17.53
N PHE A 43 8.62 24.44 -16.48
CA PHE A 43 8.91 25.89 -16.53
C PHE A 43 10.39 26.25 -16.30
N GLY A 44 11.27 25.26 -16.16
CA GLY A 44 12.71 25.49 -15.93
C GLY A 44 13.02 26.13 -14.58
N ILE A 45 12.18 25.90 -13.57
CA ILE A 45 12.37 26.42 -12.21
C ILE A 45 13.38 25.51 -11.50
N ALA A 46 14.39 26.10 -10.85
CA ALA A 46 15.34 25.34 -10.07
C ALA A 46 14.64 24.67 -8.87
N THR A 47 14.77 23.34 -8.76
CA THR A 47 14.35 22.58 -7.58
C THR A 47 15.51 22.43 -6.61
N ASN A 48 15.20 22.20 -5.33
CA ASN A 48 16.19 21.84 -4.32
C ASN A 48 15.64 20.71 -3.44
N ASN A 49 16.44 20.23 -2.50
CA ASN A 49 16.02 19.12 -1.62
C ASN A 49 14.92 19.51 -0.60
N LEU A 50 14.54 20.79 -0.52
CA LEU A 50 13.54 21.30 0.43
C LEU A 50 12.12 21.29 -0.15
N TYR A 51 11.95 21.29 -1.48
CA TYR A 51 10.64 21.18 -2.12
C TYR A 51 10.71 20.50 -3.48
N ARG A 52 9.74 19.63 -3.75
CA ARG A 52 9.48 19.13 -5.10
C ARG A 52 8.59 20.13 -5.80
N GLY A 53 9.04 20.65 -6.95
CA GLY A 53 8.28 21.60 -7.76
C GLY A 53 7.14 20.94 -8.53
N GLU A 54 6.32 20.18 -7.80
CA GLU A 54 5.21 19.39 -8.32
C GLU A 54 3.88 20.03 -7.94
N ALA A 55 2.90 19.97 -8.84
CA ALA A 55 1.53 20.32 -8.54
C ALA A 55 0.68 19.05 -8.55
N GLN A 56 -0.08 18.83 -7.48
CA GLN A 56 -1.09 17.77 -7.48
C GLN A 56 -2.25 18.17 -8.38
N ILE A 57 -2.54 17.34 -9.37
CA ILE A 57 -3.63 17.53 -10.33
C ILE A 57 -4.85 16.67 -10.00
N GLY A 58 -4.69 15.65 -9.15
CA GLY A 58 -5.79 14.87 -8.62
C GLY A 58 -5.33 13.73 -7.74
N THR A 59 -6.30 12.92 -7.30
CA THR A 59 -6.07 11.70 -6.51
C THR A 59 -6.78 10.55 -7.19
N VAL A 60 -6.04 9.45 -7.37
CA VAL A 60 -6.64 8.15 -7.66
C VAL A 60 -6.81 7.40 -6.35
N THR A 61 -8.02 6.94 -6.08
CA THR A 61 -8.31 6.08 -4.92
C THR A 61 -8.65 4.69 -5.42
N VAL A 62 -7.94 3.68 -4.94
CA VAL A 62 -8.28 2.26 -5.13
C VAL A 62 -8.96 1.77 -3.87
N GLN A 63 -10.23 1.38 -3.97
CA GLN A 63 -11.03 0.88 -2.85
C GLN A 63 -11.73 -0.41 -3.26
N GLY A 64 -11.23 -1.55 -2.78
CA GLY A 64 -11.71 -2.86 -3.23
C GLY A 64 -11.56 -3.02 -4.76
N ASN A 65 -12.69 -3.20 -5.45
CA ASN A 65 -12.75 -3.33 -6.91
C ASN A 65 -13.12 -2.03 -7.64
N GLN A 66 -13.02 -0.89 -6.96
CA GLN A 66 -13.36 0.41 -7.53
C GLN A 66 -12.13 1.30 -7.61
N VAL A 67 -11.94 1.93 -8.78
CA VAL A 67 -10.95 2.98 -8.99
C VAL A 67 -11.67 4.31 -9.18
N LEU A 68 -11.36 5.27 -8.32
CA LEU A 68 -11.94 6.61 -8.33
C LEU A 68 -10.88 7.63 -8.75
N PHE A 69 -11.26 8.63 -9.54
CA PHE A 69 -10.48 9.84 -9.77
C PHE A 69 -11.20 11.04 -9.15
N ASN A 70 -10.56 11.71 -8.19
CA ASN A 70 -11.16 12.81 -7.43
C ASN A 70 -12.55 12.44 -6.86
N GLY A 71 -12.68 11.22 -6.33
CA GLY A 71 -13.92 10.69 -5.75
C GLY A 71 -15.00 10.25 -6.75
N LYS A 72 -14.75 10.34 -8.06
CA LYS A 72 -15.68 9.89 -9.11
C LYS A 72 -15.20 8.59 -9.74
N PRO A 73 -16.09 7.63 -10.05
CA PRO A 73 -15.70 6.40 -10.76
C PRO A 73 -14.93 6.71 -12.04
N MET A 74 -13.79 6.05 -12.22
CA MET A 74 -13.03 6.13 -13.44
C MET A 74 -13.74 5.38 -14.57
N GLN A 75 -13.62 5.88 -15.80
CA GLN A 75 -14.10 5.16 -16.98
C GLN A 75 -13.22 3.92 -17.20
N SER A 76 -13.81 2.80 -17.63
CA SER A 76 -13.09 1.51 -17.71
C SER A 76 -11.85 1.52 -18.61
N ALA A 77 -11.83 2.35 -19.65
CA ALA A 77 -10.64 2.50 -20.51
C ALA A 77 -9.45 3.16 -19.78
N ALA A 78 -9.72 4.24 -19.04
CA ALA A 78 -8.68 4.93 -18.27
C ALA A 78 -8.19 4.08 -17.08
N GLU A 79 -9.06 3.27 -16.49
CA GLU A 79 -8.70 2.31 -15.46
C GLU A 79 -7.76 1.22 -16.01
N ALA A 80 -8.06 0.67 -17.19
CA ALA A 80 -7.21 -0.33 -17.84
C ALA A 80 -5.81 0.23 -18.16
N ASP A 81 -5.73 1.47 -18.66
CA ASP A 81 -4.45 2.14 -18.94
C ASP A 81 -3.63 2.33 -17.67
N LEU A 82 -4.26 2.76 -16.58
CA LEU A 82 -3.59 2.94 -15.28
C LEU A 82 -3.05 1.60 -14.76
N ILE A 83 -3.85 0.53 -14.80
CA ILE A 83 -3.43 -0.82 -14.40
C ILE A 83 -2.22 -1.27 -15.24
N ALA A 84 -2.26 -1.04 -16.55
CA ALA A 84 -1.17 -1.40 -17.46
C ALA A 84 0.13 -0.63 -17.16
N LEU A 85 0.05 0.62 -16.68
CA LEU A 85 1.21 1.40 -16.25
C LEU A 85 1.78 0.88 -14.92
N CYS A 86 0.92 0.59 -13.94
CA CYS A 86 1.35 0.02 -12.66
C CYS A 86 2.06 -1.32 -12.85
N ALA A 87 1.53 -2.21 -13.70
CA ALA A 87 2.14 -3.52 -13.97
C ALA A 87 3.53 -3.44 -14.64
N LYS A 88 3.85 -2.34 -15.32
CA LYS A 88 5.15 -2.13 -15.99
C LYS A 88 6.23 -1.57 -15.06
N THR A 89 5.86 -1.11 -13.87
CA THR A 89 6.80 -0.47 -12.95
C THR A 89 7.27 -1.54 -11.97
N PRO A 90 8.51 -2.08 -12.09
CA PRO A 90 9.03 -2.99 -11.08
C PRO A 90 9.18 -2.23 -9.76
N HIS A 91 8.53 -2.73 -8.71
CA HIS A 91 8.69 -2.28 -7.33
C HIS A 91 9.97 -2.85 -6.73
#